data_AF-R5E0K9-F1
#
_entry.id   AF-R5E0K9-F1
#
_cell.length_a   1.000
_cell.length_b   1.000
_cell.length_c   1.000
_cell.angle_alpha   90.00
_cell.angle_beta   90.00
_cell.angle_gamma   90.00
#
_symmetry.space_group_name_H-M   'P 1'
#
loop_
_entity.id
_entity.type
_entity.pdbx_description
1 polymer ?
#
loop_
_entity_poly.entity_id
_entity_poly.type
_entity_poly.pdbx_seq_one_letter_code
_entity_poly.pdbx_strand_id
1 'polypeptide(L)'
;MDTQMWVITHKNYPGISDDLYRTLHVGRALSQDLGYTGDDTGDNISLKNRNYCELTGLYWLWKNNQCDIIGVCHYRRFFLEKGRMLTKEYIEKTLNDYDIIVPTCGMVKEENVRKQYAANHYEEDFDICRDVISEKYPEYVEAFDIMAESKLLNFCNMIITRKNIFDDYCKWLFDVLFEVEKRVDISDRDDYQKRIFGFLSERLIKVWLIKNEYKVKEQNVKMMDSDELDKKSSLNNAIRNVYQKITAGILKKYLSPTVQPEKINQSVCSDGRIPVWTYWWDGEEKSPEAVKKCIKSIRDNIDSNKYKLHVITLADCQQYVTFSNIIIDKVNSGKMPLDILAQRLSMELLYRYGGVWISPECFAADERVNDFIDSGEFVSLKHEGICDKSFLKGPAGFPLFGFVMESIDTYFSFKDDLLSQDMTDEFINIACEHIDYVHNDVDKCPDNNKNCEFFKENADRVYREEIWDDVAKDTWLYKLQSDRQYKQKNIIDKDTFYGKIICR
;
A
#
# COMPACT_ATOMS: atom_id res chain seq x y z
N MET A 1 -11.02 -1.21 -20.60
CA MET A 1 -11.97 -2.32 -20.39
C MET A 1 -13.00 -1.86 -19.36
N ASP A 2 -14.19 -2.44 -19.37
CA ASP A 2 -15.17 -2.30 -18.28
C ASP A 2 -14.79 -3.24 -17.14
N THR A 3 -14.12 -2.70 -16.12
CA THR A 3 -13.59 -3.44 -14.98
C THR A 3 -14.37 -3.03 -13.75
N GLN A 4 -14.98 -4.01 -13.06
CA GLN A 4 -15.89 -3.77 -11.94
C GLN A 4 -15.52 -4.64 -10.74
N MET A 5 -15.41 -4.03 -9.55
CA MET A 5 -15.28 -4.73 -8.28
C MET A 5 -16.60 -4.69 -7.53
N TRP A 6 -17.17 -5.85 -7.20
CA TRP A 6 -18.42 -5.96 -6.47
C TRP A 6 -18.18 -6.31 -5.00
N VAL A 7 -18.61 -5.41 -4.11
CA VAL A 7 -18.57 -5.58 -2.67
C VAL A 7 -19.89 -6.18 -2.19
N ILE A 8 -19.85 -7.44 -1.77
CA ILE A 8 -21.03 -8.17 -1.30
C ILE A 8 -21.28 -7.87 0.18
N THR A 9 -22.50 -7.41 0.49
CA THR A 9 -22.91 -7.07 1.85
C THR A 9 -24.33 -7.54 2.19
N HIS A 10 -24.55 -7.89 3.46
CA HIS A 10 -25.87 -8.11 4.06
C HIS A 10 -26.18 -7.07 5.16
N LYS A 11 -25.33 -6.05 5.29
CA LYS A 11 -25.44 -4.98 6.28
C LYS A 11 -25.19 -3.62 5.62
N ASN A 12 -25.66 -2.56 6.28
CA ASN A 12 -25.35 -1.21 5.87
C ASN A 12 -23.82 -1.04 5.82
N TYR A 13 -23.33 -0.54 4.69
CA TYR A 13 -21.92 -0.46 4.36
C TYR A 13 -21.70 0.84 3.56
N PRO A 14 -20.88 1.78 4.05
CA PRO A 14 -20.76 3.14 3.49
C PRO A 14 -20.32 3.19 2.02
N GLY A 15 -19.86 2.06 1.46
CA GLY A 15 -19.27 2.01 0.13
C GLY A 15 -17.78 2.33 0.16
N ILE A 16 -17.13 2.15 -0.97
CA ILE A 16 -15.82 2.73 -1.25
C ILE A 16 -16.06 3.90 -2.18
N SER A 17 -15.42 5.04 -1.90
CA SER A 17 -15.48 6.24 -2.73
C SER A 17 -14.58 6.12 -3.97
N ASP A 18 -14.85 5.12 -4.81
CA ASP A 18 -14.14 4.85 -6.07
C ASP A 18 -15.11 4.15 -7.03
N ASP A 19 -15.23 4.66 -8.25
CA ASP A 19 -16.15 4.16 -9.28
C ASP A 19 -15.90 2.70 -9.68
N LEU A 20 -14.70 2.18 -9.42
CA LEU A 20 -14.37 0.76 -9.59
C LEU A 20 -15.23 -0.13 -8.69
N TYR A 21 -15.55 0.32 -7.48
CA TYR A 21 -16.20 -0.47 -6.44
C TYR A 21 -17.71 -0.22 -6.39
N ARG A 22 -18.49 -1.28 -6.56
CA ARG A 22 -19.95 -1.28 -6.53
C ARG A 22 -20.46 -2.17 -5.42
N THR A 23 -21.48 -1.73 -4.70
CA THR A 23 -22.05 -2.50 -3.59
C THR A 23 -23.23 -3.34 -4.06
N LEU A 24 -23.24 -4.63 -3.70
CA LEU A 24 -24.35 -5.55 -3.94
C LEU A 24 -24.92 -6.02 -2.59
N HIS A 25 -26.21 -5.77 -2.38
CA HIS A 25 -26.95 -6.24 -1.20
C HIS A 25 -27.47 -7.66 -1.44
N VAL A 26 -26.89 -8.62 -0.73
CA VAL A 26 -27.31 -10.03 -0.78
C VAL A 26 -28.38 -10.40 0.23
N GLY A 27 -29.25 -11.34 -0.15
CA GLY A 27 -30.40 -11.72 0.66
C GLY A 27 -31.46 -10.62 0.71
N ARG A 28 -31.48 -9.73 -0.28
CA ARG A 28 -32.39 -8.59 -0.37
C ARG A 28 -33.86 -9.01 -0.25
N ALA A 29 -34.22 -10.17 -0.81
CA ALA A 29 -35.57 -10.74 -0.74
C ALA A 29 -36.00 -11.12 0.69
N LEU A 30 -35.07 -11.20 1.64
CA LEU A 30 -35.31 -11.57 3.04
C LEU A 30 -35.05 -10.42 4.02
N SER A 31 -34.66 -9.23 3.54
CA SER A 31 -34.18 -8.12 4.37
C SER A 31 -34.78 -6.76 3.96
N GLN A 32 -34.56 -5.73 4.76
CA GLN A 32 -34.98 -4.35 4.46
C GLN A 32 -34.03 -3.66 3.49
N ASP A 33 -34.51 -2.65 2.76
CA ASP A 33 -33.65 -1.93 1.80
C ASP A 33 -32.53 -1.19 2.48
N LEU A 34 -31.32 -1.36 1.93
CA LEU A 34 -30.13 -0.64 2.35
C LEU A 34 -29.76 0.48 1.35
N GLY A 35 -30.50 0.61 0.24
CA GLY A 35 -30.26 1.63 -0.79
C GLY A 35 -29.21 1.25 -1.83
N TYR A 36 -28.79 -0.02 -1.88
CA TYR A 36 -27.86 -0.56 -2.88
C TYR A 36 -28.60 -1.40 -3.93
N THR A 37 -27.91 -1.75 -5.01
CA THR A 37 -28.36 -2.81 -5.92
C THR A 37 -28.59 -4.10 -5.13
N GLY A 38 -29.77 -4.69 -5.26
CA GLY A 38 -30.15 -5.95 -4.61
C GLY A 38 -29.94 -7.17 -5.49
N ASP A 39 -29.62 -8.30 -4.86
CA ASP A 39 -29.51 -9.61 -5.53
C ASP A 39 -30.87 -10.28 -5.82
N ASP A 40 -32.00 -9.60 -5.63
CA ASP A 40 -33.38 -10.09 -5.75
C ASP A 40 -34.08 -9.70 -7.06
N THR A 41 -33.32 -9.23 -8.03
CA THR A 41 -33.81 -8.81 -9.36
C THR A 41 -33.32 -9.75 -10.46
N GLY A 42 -34.01 -9.81 -11.61
CA GLY A 42 -33.62 -10.69 -12.71
C GLY A 42 -33.62 -12.18 -12.34
N ASP A 43 -32.72 -12.97 -12.93
CA ASP A 43 -32.52 -14.38 -12.55
C ASP A 43 -31.66 -14.43 -11.27
N ASN A 44 -32.23 -14.95 -10.18
CA ASN A 44 -31.62 -14.87 -8.87
C ASN A 44 -32.00 -16.01 -7.93
N ILE A 45 -31.23 -16.11 -6.84
CA ILE A 45 -31.46 -17.04 -5.73
C ILE A 45 -31.45 -16.30 -4.37
N SER A 46 -31.86 -15.03 -4.32
CA SER A 46 -31.78 -14.19 -3.12
C SER A 46 -32.46 -14.82 -1.88
N LEU A 47 -33.59 -15.50 -2.09
CA LEU A 47 -34.31 -16.24 -1.03
C LEU A 47 -33.49 -17.38 -0.39
N LYS A 48 -32.42 -17.83 -1.04
CA LYS A 48 -31.52 -18.87 -0.52
C LYS A 48 -30.36 -18.32 0.32
N ASN A 49 -30.28 -17.00 0.55
CA ASN A 49 -29.14 -16.36 1.19
C ASN A 49 -28.81 -16.89 2.60
N ARG A 50 -29.80 -17.35 3.36
CA ARG A 50 -29.55 -17.99 4.67
C ARG A 50 -28.62 -19.21 4.59
N ASN A 51 -28.62 -19.91 3.46
CA ASN A 51 -27.84 -21.13 3.26
C ASN A 51 -26.64 -20.89 2.33
N TYR A 52 -26.82 -20.05 1.30
CA TYR A 52 -25.81 -19.75 0.28
C TYR A 52 -24.93 -18.55 0.61
N CYS A 53 -25.29 -17.74 1.61
CA CYS A 53 -24.56 -16.55 2.03
C CYS A 53 -24.22 -15.63 0.83
N GLU A 54 -22.98 -15.14 0.75
CA GLU A 54 -22.48 -14.27 -0.32
C GLU A 54 -22.63 -14.88 -1.73
N LEU A 55 -22.83 -16.20 -1.87
CA LEU A 55 -23.03 -16.84 -3.18
C LEU A 55 -24.29 -16.41 -3.90
N THR A 56 -25.32 -15.92 -3.20
CA THR A 56 -26.49 -15.37 -3.89
C THR A 56 -26.12 -14.14 -4.72
N GLY A 57 -25.12 -13.38 -4.27
CA GLY A 57 -24.52 -12.29 -5.02
C GLY A 57 -23.69 -12.76 -6.20
N LEU A 58 -22.85 -13.81 -6.03
CA LEU A 58 -22.11 -14.41 -7.16
C LEU A 58 -23.06 -14.92 -8.24
N TYR A 59 -24.15 -15.60 -7.86
CA TYR A 59 -25.17 -16.07 -8.79
C TYR A 59 -25.82 -14.91 -9.55
N TRP A 60 -26.21 -13.86 -8.82
CA TRP A 60 -26.83 -12.69 -9.43
C TRP A 60 -25.89 -12.01 -10.43
N LEU A 61 -24.61 -11.86 -10.08
CA LEU A 61 -23.59 -11.30 -10.98
C LEU A 61 -23.36 -12.17 -12.22
N TRP A 62 -23.35 -13.50 -12.05
CA TRP A 62 -23.26 -14.42 -13.18
C TRP A 62 -24.40 -14.21 -14.19
N LYS A 63 -25.63 -14.07 -13.70
CA LYS A 63 -26.83 -13.98 -14.55
C LYS A 63 -27.14 -12.59 -15.09
N ASN A 64 -26.82 -11.54 -14.33
CA ASN A 64 -27.38 -10.21 -14.58
C ASN A 64 -26.32 -9.13 -14.84
N ASN A 65 -25.02 -9.41 -14.64
CA ASN A 65 -23.95 -8.45 -14.91
C ASN A 65 -23.25 -8.72 -16.24
N GLN A 66 -22.89 -7.64 -16.93
CA GLN A 66 -22.04 -7.65 -18.12
C GLN A 66 -20.92 -6.63 -17.89
N CYS A 67 -19.67 -7.11 -17.97
CA CYS A 67 -18.44 -6.32 -17.92
C CYS A 67 -17.32 -7.15 -18.57
N ASP A 68 -16.14 -6.56 -18.78
CA ASP A 68 -14.98 -7.28 -19.33
C ASP A 68 -14.24 -8.05 -18.23
N ILE A 69 -14.04 -7.39 -17.08
CA ILE A 69 -13.37 -7.94 -15.89
C ILE A 69 -14.28 -7.75 -14.69
N ILE A 70 -14.51 -8.85 -13.97
CA ILE A 70 -15.32 -8.88 -12.76
C ILE A 70 -14.47 -9.28 -11.57
N GLY A 71 -14.62 -8.54 -10.48
CA GLY A 71 -14.08 -8.89 -9.19
C GLY A 71 -15.17 -8.95 -8.13
N VAL A 72 -14.97 -9.83 -7.15
CA VAL A 72 -15.89 -10.02 -6.03
C VAL A 72 -15.11 -10.00 -4.73
N CYS A 73 -15.53 -9.14 -3.80
CA CYS A 73 -15.01 -9.06 -2.45
C CYS A 73 -16.14 -8.94 -1.43
N HIS A 74 -15.85 -9.16 -0.14
CA HIS A 74 -16.86 -9.08 0.91
C HIS A 74 -16.76 -7.73 1.63
N TYR A 75 -17.84 -7.24 2.22
CA TYR A 75 -17.90 -5.91 2.89
C TYR A 75 -16.84 -5.63 3.98
N ARG A 76 -16.16 -6.67 4.48
CA ARG A 76 -15.06 -6.54 5.46
C ARG A 76 -13.75 -7.14 4.99
N ARG A 77 -13.62 -7.57 3.74
CA ARG A 77 -12.40 -8.23 3.23
C ARG A 77 -12.08 -7.70 1.86
N PHE A 78 -10.98 -6.97 1.76
CA PHE A 78 -10.59 -6.30 0.52
C PHE A 78 -9.20 -6.76 0.08
N PHE A 79 -9.06 -6.92 -1.23
CA PHE A 79 -7.75 -7.12 -1.86
C PHE A 79 -6.93 -5.85 -1.75
N LEU A 80 -5.68 -5.98 -1.32
CA LEU A 80 -4.75 -4.87 -1.13
C LEU A 80 -3.42 -5.10 -1.83
N GLU A 81 -2.91 -4.08 -2.51
CA GLU A 81 -1.54 -4.00 -2.98
C GLU A 81 -0.76 -3.04 -2.08
N LYS A 82 0.36 -3.50 -1.48
CA LYS A 82 1.19 -2.70 -0.56
C LYS A 82 0.37 -1.96 0.53
N GLY A 83 -0.72 -2.57 0.99
CA GLY A 83 -1.62 -2.02 2.01
C GLY A 83 -2.67 -1.03 1.50
N ARG A 84 -2.73 -0.75 0.19
CA ARG A 84 -3.73 0.11 -0.48
C ARG A 84 -4.76 -0.73 -1.24
N MET A 85 -5.96 -0.19 -1.43
CA MET A 85 -7.00 -0.81 -2.27
C MET A 85 -6.49 -1.00 -3.71
N LEU A 86 -6.94 -2.06 -4.38
CA LEU A 86 -6.55 -2.27 -5.78
C LEU A 86 -7.12 -1.18 -6.68
N THR A 87 -6.30 -0.67 -7.59
CA THR A 87 -6.74 0.24 -8.63
C THR A 87 -7.19 -0.54 -9.87
N LYS A 88 -7.98 0.11 -10.72
CA LYS A 88 -8.38 -0.44 -12.03
C LYS A 88 -7.17 -0.80 -12.88
N GLU A 89 -6.18 0.10 -12.93
CA GLU A 89 -4.95 -0.10 -13.70
C GLU A 89 -4.16 -1.32 -13.22
N TYR A 90 -4.05 -1.50 -11.89
CA TYR A 90 -3.39 -2.67 -11.33
C TYR A 90 -4.05 -3.98 -11.76
N ILE A 91 -5.38 -4.05 -11.66
CA ILE A 91 -6.16 -5.25 -12.03
C ILE A 91 -5.97 -5.56 -13.51
N GLU A 92 -6.16 -4.56 -14.38
CA GLU A 92 -6.06 -4.74 -15.83
C GLU A 92 -4.64 -5.14 -16.25
N LYS A 93 -3.61 -4.51 -15.67
CA LYS A 93 -2.22 -4.86 -15.94
C LYS A 93 -1.86 -6.26 -15.46
N THR A 94 -2.31 -6.63 -14.27
CA THR A 94 -2.07 -7.97 -13.70
C THR A 94 -2.73 -9.05 -14.56
N LEU A 95 -3.95 -8.82 -15.05
CA LEU A 95 -4.67 -9.78 -15.89
C LEU A 95 -4.17 -9.85 -17.35
N ASN A 96 -3.11 -9.11 -17.70
CA ASN A 96 -2.39 -9.35 -18.95
C ASN A 96 -1.45 -10.56 -18.84
N ASP A 97 -0.86 -10.77 -17.66
CA ASP A 97 0.10 -11.85 -17.41
C ASP A 97 -0.55 -13.06 -16.71
N TYR A 98 -1.68 -12.84 -16.04
CA TYR A 98 -2.42 -13.82 -15.25
C TYR A 98 -3.87 -13.93 -15.71
N ASP A 99 -4.51 -15.07 -15.44
CA ASP A 99 -5.91 -15.31 -15.81
C ASP A 99 -6.87 -14.96 -14.67
N ILE A 100 -6.44 -15.17 -13.42
CA ILE A 100 -7.26 -15.04 -12.22
C ILE A 100 -6.43 -14.47 -11.07
N ILE A 101 -6.99 -13.51 -10.33
CA ILE A 101 -6.49 -13.05 -9.04
C ILE A 101 -7.37 -13.62 -7.92
N VAL A 102 -6.77 -14.23 -6.91
CA VAL A 102 -7.45 -14.81 -5.73
C VAL A 102 -6.74 -14.43 -4.43
N PRO A 103 -7.39 -14.58 -3.26
CA PRO A 103 -6.74 -14.31 -1.98
C PRO A 103 -5.49 -15.16 -1.80
N THR A 104 -4.47 -14.63 -1.12
CA THR A 104 -3.26 -15.38 -0.75
C THR A 104 -3.61 -16.69 -0.05
N CYS A 105 -2.90 -17.76 -0.39
CA CYS A 105 -3.12 -19.05 0.25
C CYS A 105 -2.77 -18.99 1.74
N GLY A 106 -3.67 -19.52 2.57
CA GLY A 106 -3.43 -19.72 3.99
C GLY A 106 -3.19 -21.20 4.31
N MET A 107 -2.52 -21.46 5.42
CA MET A 107 -2.32 -22.81 5.93
C MET A 107 -3.38 -23.15 6.98
N VAL A 108 -4.02 -24.31 6.86
CA VAL A 108 -4.92 -24.84 7.90
C VAL A 108 -4.12 -25.32 9.12
N LYS A 109 -4.72 -25.31 10.31
CA LYS A 109 -4.05 -25.74 11.55
C LYS A 109 -4.04 -27.27 11.69
N GLU A 110 -5.06 -27.89 11.13
CA GLU A 110 -5.29 -29.33 11.13
C GLU A 110 -4.33 -30.03 10.15
N GLU A 111 -4.45 -31.36 10.07
CA GLU A 111 -3.59 -32.18 9.22
C GLU A 111 -3.72 -31.84 7.74
N ASN A 112 -4.93 -31.59 7.27
CA ASN A 112 -5.26 -31.20 5.90
C ASN A 112 -6.62 -30.48 5.87
N VAL A 113 -7.02 -29.98 4.69
CA VAL A 113 -8.28 -29.23 4.50
C VAL A 113 -9.50 -30.09 4.84
N ARG A 114 -9.49 -31.39 4.56
CA ARG A 114 -10.59 -32.29 4.96
C ARG A 114 -10.78 -32.33 6.47
N LYS A 115 -9.69 -32.52 7.23
CA LYS A 115 -9.74 -32.51 8.70
C LYS A 115 -10.11 -31.15 9.25
N GLN A 116 -9.68 -30.07 8.60
CA GLN A 116 -10.13 -28.72 8.94
C GLN A 116 -11.64 -28.55 8.72
N TYR A 117 -12.20 -29.09 7.63
CA TYR A 117 -13.64 -29.05 7.39
C TYR A 117 -14.39 -29.84 8.46
N ALA A 118 -14.01 -31.10 8.70
CA ALA A 118 -14.63 -31.97 9.70
C ALA A 118 -14.54 -31.43 11.14
N ALA A 119 -13.49 -30.66 11.46
CA ALA A 119 -13.36 -30.02 12.76
C ALA A 119 -14.35 -28.85 12.98
N ASN A 120 -14.88 -28.26 11.92
CA ASN A 120 -15.72 -27.05 11.97
C ASN A 120 -17.14 -27.25 11.41
N HIS A 121 -17.36 -28.32 10.64
CA HIS A 121 -18.57 -28.60 9.86
C HIS A 121 -18.82 -30.13 9.81
N TYR A 122 -20.01 -30.54 9.35
CA TYR A 122 -20.36 -31.95 9.18
C TYR A 122 -19.56 -32.58 8.04
N GLU A 123 -18.74 -33.61 8.34
CA GLU A 123 -17.87 -34.26 7.35
C GLU A 123 -18.67 -34.88 6.19
N GLU A 124 -19.89 -35.35 6.47
CA GLU A 124 -20.78 -35.95 5.48
C GLU A 124 -21.12 -34.99 4.33
N ASP A 125 -21.18 -33.68 4.59
CA ASP A 125 -21.41 -32.66 3.56
C ASP A 125 -20.29 -32.64 2.52
N PHE A 126 -19.06 -32.84 3.00
CA PHE A 126 -17.85 -32.83 2.19
C PHE A 126 -17.81 -34.08 1.29
N ASP A 127 -18.19 -35.23 1.85
CA ASP A 127 -18.27 -36.50 1.13
C ASP A 127 -19.38 -36.45 0.07
N ILE A 128 -20.58 -35.95 0.39
CA ILE A 128 -21.66 -35.75 -0.58
C ILE A 128 -21.22 -34.81 -1.71
N CYS A 129 -20.48 -33.74 -1.39
CA CYS A 129 -19.95 -32.83 -2.41
C CYS A 129 -18.98 -33.54 -3.35
N ARG A 130 -18.09 -34.39 -2.82
CA ARG A 130 -17.18 -35.21 -3.61
C ARG A 130 -17.93 -36.20 -4.50
N ASP A 131 -18.97 -36.86 -3.99
CA ASP A 131 -19.78 -37.81 -4.76
C ASP A 131 -20.49 -37.13 -5.93
N VAL A 132 -21.10 -35.96 -5.69
CA VAL A 132 -21.70 -35.13 -6.75
C VAL A 132 -20.68 -34.78 -7.84
N ILE A 133 -19.46 -34.39 -7.44
CA ILE A 133 -18.38 -34.11 -8.40
C ILE A 133 -18.01 -35.39 -9.16
N SER A 134 -17.88 -36.53 -8.48
CA SER A 134 -17.53 -37.79 -9.14
C SER A 134 -18.56 -38.25 -10.16
N GLU A 135 -19.84 -37.95 -9.95
CA GLU A 135 -20.91 -38.33 -10.87
C GLU A 135 -21.05 -37.35 -12.05
N LYS A 136 -20.97 -36.04 -11.80
CA LYS A 136 -21.25 -35.00 -12.80
C LYS A 136 -20.01 -34.50 -13.53
N TYR A 137 -18.88 -34.49 -12.85
CA TYR A 137 -17.61 -33.91 -13.28
C TYR A 137 -16.45 -34.82 -12.86
N PRO A 138 -16.42 -36.10 -13.30
CA PRO A 138 -15.41 -37.07 -12.87
C PRO A 138 -13.97 -36.57 -13.08
N GLU A 139 -13.75 -35.71 -14.07
CA GLU A 139 -12.47 -35.08 -14.35
C GLU A 139 -11.99 -34.10 -13.26
N TYR A 140 -12.85 -33.65 -12.34
CA TYR A 140 -12.53 -32.78 -11.20
C TYR A 140 -12.22 -33.55 -9.91
N VAL A 141 -12.41 -34.87 -9.88
CA VAL A 141 -12.22 -35.68 -8.66
C VAL A 141 -10.79 -35.62 -8.16
N GLU A 142 -9.81 -35.74 -9.05
CA GLU A 142 -8.39 -35.63 -8.68
C GLU A 142 -8.07 -34.26 -8.07
N ALA A 143 -8.58 -33.18 -8.66
CA ALA A 143 -8.41 -31.83 -8.13
C ALA A 143 -9.07 -31.65 -6.75
N PHE A 144 -10.21 -32.30 -6.53
CA PHE A 144 -10.89 -32.31 -5.23
C PHE A 144 -10.05 -33.04 -4.18
N ASP A 145 -9.52 -34.21 -4.51
CA ASP A 145 -8.70 -35.01 -3.60
C ASP A 145 -7.38 -34.30 -3.26
N ILE A 146 -6.73 -33.66 -4.23
CA ILE A 146 -5.55 -32.82 -4.00
C ILE A 146 -5.88 -31.67 -3.04
N MET A 147 -7.01 -30.98 -3.25
CA MET A 147 -7.45 -29.91 -2.36
C MET A 147 -7.72 -30.43 -0.95
N ALA A 148 -8.42 -31.56 -0.82
CA ALA A 148 -8.80 -32.15 0.45
C ALA A 148 -7.59 -32.58 1.29
N GLU A 149 -6.55 -33.13 0.65
CA GLU A 149 -5.31 -33.57 1.29
C GLU A 149 -4.27 -32.45 1.48
N SER A 150 -4.49 -31.28 0.87
CA SER A 150 -3.60 -30.14 1.02
C SER A 150 -3.66 -29.53 2.41
N LYS A 151 -2.58 -28.85 2.82
CA LYS A 151 -2.61 -27.91 3.96
C LYS A 151 -2.94 -26.48 3.56
N LEU A 152 -3.00 -26.20 2.26
CA LEU A 152 -3.10 -24.86 1.70
C LEU A 152 -4.49 -24.63 1.10
N LEU A 153 -5.13 -23.54 1.52
CA LEU A 153 -6.44 -23.13 1.04
C LEU A 153 -6.49 -21.61 0.80
N ASN A 154 -7.11 -21.21 -0.31
CA ASN A 154 -7.44 -19.81 -0.56
C ASN A 154 -8.77 -19.53 0.14
N PHE A 155 -8.71 -18.97 1.36
CA PHE A 155 -9.91 -18.67 2.15
C PHE A 155 -10.74 -17.56 1.49
N CYS A 156 -12.05 -17.62 1.68
CA CYS A 156 -13.06 -16.77 1.03
C CYS A 156 -13.29 -17.12 -0.45
N ASN A 157 -14.56 -17.13 -0.85
CA ASN A 157 -15.04 -17.24 -2.23
C ASN A 157 -14.92 -15.91 -3.00
N MET A 158 -13.74 -15.27 -2.92
CA MET A 158 -13.40 -14.01 -3.57
C MET A 158 -12.50 -14.25 -4.78
N ILE A 159 -12.74 -13.53 -5.88
CA ILE A 159 -12.05 -13.75 -7.16
C ILE A 159 -12.07 -12.47 -8.00
N ILE A 160 -11.03 -12.23 -8.81
CA ILE A 160 -11.02 -11.22 -9.88
C ILE A 160 -10.53 -11.88 -11.16
N THR A 161 -11.31 -11.79 -12.24
CA THR A 161 -10.98 -12.44 -13.51
C THR A 161 -11.77 -11.84 -14.68
N ARG A 162 -11.49 -12.30 -15.91
CA ARG A 162 -12.29 -11.97 -17.08
C ARG A 162 -13.68 -12.58 -16.96
N LYS A 163 -14.70 -11.89 -17.44
CA LYS A 163 -16.11 -12.28 -17.24
C LYS A 163 -16.44 -13.69 -17.76
N ASN A 164 -15.82 -14.12 -18.87
CA ASN A 164 -16.01 -15.48 -19.39
C ASN A 164 -15.52 -16.57 -18.42
N ILE A 165 -14.36 -16.38 -17.78
CA ILE A 165 -13.82 -17.32 -16.78
C ILE A 165 -14.73 -17.35 -15.55
N PHE A 166 -15.21 -16.18 -15.11
CA PHE A 166 -16.18 -16.10 -14.01
C PHE A 166 -17.48 -16.85 -14.32
N ASP A 167 -17.99 -16.72 -15.55
CA ASP A 167 -19.23 -17.38 -15.98
C ASP A 167 -19.09 -18.90 -16.07
N ASP A 168 -17.95 -19.39 -16.56
CA ASP A 168 -17.63 -20.82 -16.57
C ASP A 168 -17.49 -21.38 -15.15
N TYR A 169 -16.83 -20.64 -14.26
CA TYR A 169 -16.72 -21.01 -12.84
C TYR A 169 -18.10 -21.06 -12.17
N CYS A 170 -18.93 -20.03 -12.32
CA CYS A 170 -20.25 -20.00 -11.71
C CYS A 170 -21.16 -21.10 -12.27
N LYS A 171 -21.10 -21.37 -13.58
CA LYS A 171 -21.85 -22.48 -14.19
C LYS A 171 -21.52 -23.81 -13.54
N TRP A 172 -20.23 -24.12 -13.38
CA TRP A 172 -19.79 -25.34 -12.70
C TRP A 172 -20.15 -25.35 -11.21
N LEU A 173 -19.82 -24.28 -10.49
CA LEU A 173 -20.03 -24.16 -9.04
C LEU A 173 -21.50 -24.36 -8.67
N PHE A 174 -22.42 -23.64 -9.32
CA PHE A 174 -23.83 -23.72 -8.98
C PHE A 174 -24.47 -25.02 -9.43
N ASP A 175 -24.02 -25.62 -10.53
CA ASP A 175 -24.52 -26.94 -10.95
C ASP A 175 -24.10 -28.06 -9.98
N VAL A 176 -22.94 -27.95 -9.34
CA VAL A 176 -22.52 -28.82 -8.23
C VAL A 176 -23.34 -28.52 -6.98
N LEU A 177 -23.38 -27.26 -6.52
CA LEU A 177 -24.02 -26.90 -5.25
C LEU A 177 -25.54 -27.16 -5.26
N PHE A 178 -26.24 -26.93 -6.38
CA PHE A 178 -27.66 -27.26 -6.49
C PHE A 178 -27.93 -28.76 -6.47
N GLU A 179 -26.96 -29.59 -6.87
CA GLU A 179 -27.09 -31.03 -6.74
C GLU A 179 -26.82 -31.48 -5.31
N VAL A 180 -25.81 -30.90 -4.64
CA VAL A 180 -25.56 -31.13 -3.20
C VAL A 180 -26.79 -30.74 -2.39
N GLU A 181 -27.43 -29.60 -2.69
CA GLU A 181 -28.64 -29.12 -2.00
C GLU A 181 -29.80 -30.11 -2.02
N LYS A 182 -29.91 -30.96 -3.05
CA LYS A 182 -30.95 -32.00 -3.11
C LYS A 182 -30.65 -33.22 -2.24
N ARG A 183 -29.38 -33.42 -1.87
CA ARG A 183 -28.88 -34.62 -1.19
C ARG A 183 -28.62 -34.40 0.30
N VAL A 184 -28.47 -33.15 0.72
CA VAL A 184 -28.24 -32.80 2.12
C VAL A 184 -29.55 -32.45 2.83
N ASP A 185 -29.70 -32.91 4.06
CA ASP A 185 -30.74 -32.41 4.97
C ASP A 185 -30.12 -31.45 6.00
N ILE A 186 -30.65 -30.23 6.03
CA ILE A 186 -30.19 -29.15 6.90
C ILE A 186 -31.29 -28.62 7.83
N SER A 187 -32.49 -29.23 7.87
CA SER A 187 -33.64 -28.70 8.63
C SER A 187 -33.30 -28.49 10.11
N ASP A 188 -32.63 -29.49 10.68
CA ASP A 188 -32.38 -29.62 12.12
C ASP A 188 -31.04 -28.99 12.54
N ARG A 189 -30.31 -28.41 11.60
CA ARG A 189 -29.04 -27.73 11.85
C ARG A 189 -29.25 -26.33 12.42
N ASP A 190 -28.29 -25.86 13.20
CA ASP A 190 -28.27 -24.47 13.65
C ASP A 190 -28.03 -23.48 12.49
N ASP A 191 -28.25 -22.18 12.75
CA ASP A 191 -28.12 -21.12 11.74
C ASP A 191 -26.69 -21.02 11.17
N TYR A 192 -25.67 -21.46 11.90
CA TYR A 192 -24.30 -21.46 11.43
C TYR A 192 -24.07 -22.61 10.45
N GLN A 193 -24.46 -23.83 10.80
CA GLN A 193 -24.28 -25.04 9.99
C GLN A 193 -25.23 -25.10 8.77
N LYS A 194 -26.32 -24.32 8.77
CA LYS A 194 -27.16 -24.09 7.58
C LYS A 194 -26.43 -23.39 6.43
N ARG A 195 -25.28 -22.78 6.69
CA ARG A 195 -24.43 -22.06 5.72
C ARG A 195 -23.49 -22.97 4.92
N ILE A 196 -23.74 -24.27 4.94
CA ILE A 196 -23.01 -25.34 4.26
C ILE A 196 -22.51 -24.95 2.85
N PHE A 197 -23.36 -24.37 2.00
CA PHE A 197 -22.98 -24.08 0.62
C PHE A 197 -21.91 -23.00 0.52
N GLY A 198 -21.95 -22.01 1.43
CA GLY A 198 -20.87 -21.04 1.60
C GLY A 198 -19.56 -21.74 1.96
N PHE A 199 -19.59 -22.62 2.96
CA PHE A 199 -18.39 -23.36 3.41
C PHE A 199 -17.81 -24.26 2.31
N LEU A 200 -18.64 -25.00 1.59
CA LEU A 200 -18.21 -25.83 0.46
C LEU A 200 -17.60 -24.97 -0.65
N SER A 201 -18.22 -23.83 -0.99
CA SER A 201 -17.72 -22.96 -2.08
C SER A 201 -16.30 -22.43 -1.85
N GLU A 202 -15.93 -22.14 -0.60
CA GLU A 202 -14.56 -21.73 -0.24
C GLU A 202 -13.52 -22.81 -0.56
N ARG A 203 -13.92 -24.09 -0.62
CA ARG A 203 -13.05 -25.20 -1.01
C ARG A 203 -13.12 -25.42 -2.52
N LEU A 204 -14.31 -25.33 -3.10
CA LEU A 204 -14.54 -25.56 -4.52
C LEU A 204 -13.83 -24.55 -5.42
N ILE A 205 -13.58 -23.32 -4.97
CA ILE A 205 -12.72 -22.39 -5.74
C ILE A 205 -11.32 -22.97 -5.94
N LYS A 206 -10.72 -23.62 -4.92
CA LYS A 206 -9.39 -24.24 -5.03
C LYS A 206 -9.41 -25.43 -5.99
N VAL A 207 -10.46 -26.23 -5.94
CA VAL A 207 -10.67 -27.35 -6.88
C VAL A 207 -10.72 -26.85 -8.33
N TRP A 208 -11.48 -25.76 -8.57
CA TRP A 208 -11.56 -25.13 -9.88
C TRP A 208 -10.19 -24.66 -10.39
N LEU A 209 -9.40 -24.00 -9.55
CA LEU A 209 -8.06 -23.53 -9.89
C LEU A 209 -7.09 -24.66 -10.20
N ILE A 210 -7.09 -25.74 -9.41
CA ILE A 210 -6.23 -26.92 -9.64
C ILE A 210 -6.59 -27.58 -10.97
N LYS A 211 -7.88 -27.74 -11.27
CA LYS A 211 -8.32 -28.46 -12.46
C LYS A 211 -8.04 -27.73 -13.76
N ASN A 212 -8.18 -26.40 -13.78
CA ASN A 212 -8.19 -25.62 -15.02
C ASN A 212 -6.83 -24.97 -15.36
N GLU A 213 -5.79 -25.22 -14.56
CA GLU A 213 -4.39 -24.83 -14.84
C GLU A 213 -4.19 -23.33 -15.19
N TYR A 214 -5.02 -22.45 -14.65
CA TYR A 214 -4.92 -21.00 -14.86
C TYR A 214 -3.61 -20.43 -14.31
N LYS A 215 -3.10 -19.35 -14.92
CA LYS A 215 -2.06 -18.52 -14.31
C LYS A 215 -2.68 -17.70 -13.18
N VAL A 216 -2.47 -18.15 -11.94
CA VAL A 216 -3.06 -17.54 -10.75
C VAL A 216 -2.13 -16.50 -10.13
N LYS A 217 -2.66 -15.30 -9.89
CA LYS A 217 -2.05 -14.29 -9.03
C LYS A 217 -2.67 -14.37 -7.63
N GLU A 218 -1.84 -14.66 -6.63
CA GLU A 218 -2.25 -14.51 -5.24
C GLU A 218 -2.09 -13.06 -4.78
N GLN A 219 -3.13 -12.54 -4.13
CA GLN A 219 -3.20 -11.16 -3.66
C GLN A 219 -3.59 -11.09 -2.19
N ASN A 220 -2.89 -10.24 -1.44
CA ASN A 220 -3.17 -10.05 -0.02
C ASN A 220 -4.57 -9.52 0.20
N VAL A 221 -5.27 -10.09 1.18
CA VAL A 221 -6.58 -9.64 1.63
C VAL A 221 -6.49 -9.23 3.09
N LYS A 222 -7.05 -8.07 3.43
CA LYS A 222 -7.12 -7.60 4.81
C LYS A 222 -8.56 -7.51 5.26
N MET A 223 -8.80 -7.93 6.50
CA MET A 223 -10.06 -7.65 7.17
C MET A 223 -10.07 -6.19 7.61
N MET A 224 -11.11 -5.45 7.23
CA MET A 224 -11.29 -4.05 7.60
C MET A 224 -12.63 -3.92 8.31
N ASP A 225 -12.65 -3.31 9.49
CA ASP A 225 -13.92 -2.99 10.16
C ASP A 225 -14.56 -1.77 9.49
N SER A 226 -15.87 -1.82 9.31
CA SER A 226 -16.66 -0.76 8.65
C SER A 226 -16.46 0.61 9.30
N ASP A 227 -16.29 0.62 10.63
CA ASP A 227 -16.13 1.85 11.42
C ASP A 227 -14.74 2.49 11.25
N GLU A 228 -13.71 1.72 10.88
CA GLU A 228 -12.34 2.24 10.68
C GLU A 228 -12.21 2.97 9.34
N LEU A 229 -12.90 2.49 8.30
CA LEU A 229 -12.87 3.08 6.96
C LEU A 229 -13.54 4.46 6.90
N ASP A 230 -14.72 4.61 7.52
CA ASP A 230 -15.46 5.88 7.56
C ASP A 230 -14.79 6.93 8.44
N LYS A 231 -14.35 6.54 9.64
CA LYS A 231 -13.69 7.47 10.54
C LYS A 231 -12.37 7.94 9.96
N LYS A 232 -11.58 7.04 9.35
CA LYS A 232 -10.27 7.39 8.81
C LYS A 232 -10.37 8.23 7.54
N SER A 233 -11.29 7.93 6.62
CA SER A 233 -11.47 8.76 5.41
C SER A 233 -12.05 10.13 5.74
N SER A 234 -13.07 10.20 6.61
CA SER A 234 -13.68 11.46 7.06
C SER A 234 -12.71 12.33 7.85
N LEU A 235 -11.91 11.72 8.76
CA LEU A 235 -10.87 12.43 9.50
C LEU A 235 -9.76 12.93 8.59
N ASN A 236 -9.27 12.13 7.64
CA ASN A 236 -8.25 12.56 6.69
C ASN A 236 -8.72 13.74 5.84
N ASN A 237 -9.97 13.69 5.34
CA ASN A 237 -10.57 14.80 4.62
C ASN A 237 -10.71 16.06 5.49
N ALA A 238 -11.10 15.91 6.75
CA ALA A 238 -11.19 17.02 7.71
C ALA A 238 -9.80 17.63 8.00
N ILE A 239 -8.78 16.81 8.21
CA ILE A 239 -7.39 17.25 8.42
C ILE A 239 -6.89 18.02 7.19
N ARG A 240 -7.09 17.45 5.98
CA ARG A 240 -6.71 18.10 4.73
C ARG A 240 -7.39 19.45 4.54
N ASN A 241 -8.69 19.55 4.85
CA ASN A 241 -9.41 20.83 4.82
C ASN A 241 -8.82 21.88 5.78
N VAL A 242 -8.31 21.45 6.94
CA VAL A 242 -7.60 22.36 7.87
C VAL A 242 -6.28 22.83 7.25
N TYR A 243 -5.50 21.92 6.67
CA TYR A 243 -4.24 22.27 5.99
C TYR A 243 -4.46 23.24 4.82
N GLN A 244 -5.46 23.02 3.98
CA GLN A 244 -5.81 23.96 2.90
C GLN A 244 -6.16 25.36 3.42
N LYS A 245 -6.92 25.45 4.52
CA LYS A 245 -7.27 26.74 5.13
C LYS A 245 -6.07 27.48 5.70
N ILE A 246 -5.17 26.75 6.38
CA ILE A 246 -3.94 27.32 6.97
C ILE A 246 -3.01 27.82 5.87
N THR A 247 -2.88 27.06 4.77
CA THR A 247 -1.95 27.38 3.68
C THR A 247 -2.49 28.39 2.67
N ALA A 248 -3.80 28.68 2.65
CA ALA A 248 -4.42 29.57 1.67
C ALA A 248 -3.78 30.97 1.56
N GLY A 249 -3.31 31.54 2.68
CA GLY A 249 -2.61 32.84 2.68
C GLY A 249 -1.21 32.74 2.06
N ILE A 250 -0.50 31.66 2.37
CA ILE A 250 0.86 31.35 1.89
C ILE A 250 0.81 31.03 0.39
N LEU A 251 -0.22 30.30 -0.04
CA LEU A 251 -0.42 29.95 -1.43
C LEU A 251 -0.45 31.21 -2.32
N LYS A 252 -1.17 32.26 -1.91
CA LYS A 252 -1.21 33.54 -2.65
C LYS A 252 0.16 34.18 -2.84
N LYS A 253 1.06 34.04 -1.86
CA LYS A 253 2.44 34.55 -1.95
C LYS A 253 3.23 33.80 -3.02
N TYR A 254 3.09 32.48 -3.07
CA TYR A 254 3.85 31.63 -3.99
C TYR A 254 3.23 31.51 -5.39
N LEU A 255 1.95 31.83 -5.59
CA LEU A 255 1.35 31.89 -6.93
C LEU A 255 1.97 32.96 -7.84
N SER A 256 2.67 33.97 -7.28
CA SER A 256 3.36 35.00 -8.05
C SER A 256 4.88 34.72 -8.11
N PRO A 257 5.51 34.72 -9.31
CA PRO A 257 6.91 34.29 -9.51
C PRO A 257 7.99 35.24 -8.95
N THR A 258 7.65 36.14 -8.04
CA THR A 258 8.52 37.19 -7.49
C THR A 258 9.06 36.90 -6.09
N VAL A 259 8.78 35.73 -5.51
CA VAL A 259 9.34 35.38 -4.20
C VAL A 259 10.80 34.99 -4.38
N GLN A 260 11.70 35.90 -4.02
CA GLN A 260 13.12 35.58 -3.90
C GLN A 260 13.46 35.27 -2.44
N PRO A 261 14.36 34.29 -2.19
CA PRO A 261 14.85 34.04 -0.85
C PRO A 261 15.52 35.31 -0.28
N GLU A 262 15.42 35.52 1.03
CA GLU A 262 16.19 36.58 1.70
C GLU A 262 17.69 36.40 1.39
N LYS A 263 18.43 37.51 1.27
CA LYS A 263 19.84 37.50 0.87
C LYS A 263 20.65 36.52 1.72
N ILE A 264 21.13 35.48 1.05
CA ILE A 264 21.87 34.36 1.63
C ILE A 264 23.21 34.85 2.19
N ASN A 265 23.57 34.40 3.39
CA ASN A 265 24.93 34.53 3.87
C ASN A 265 25.81 33.50 3.12
N GLN A 266 26.36 33.92 1.98
CA GLN A 266 27.12 33.06 1.04
C GLN A 266 28.43 32.47 1.60
N SER A 267 28.76 32.69 2.87
CA SER A 267 29.95 32.11 3.49
C SER A 267 29.86 30.58 3.58
N VAL A 268 28.65 30.06 3.74
CA VAL A 268 28.32 28.63 3.73
C VAL A 268 28.13 28.20 2.27
N CYS A 269 28.93 27.25 1.78
CA CYS A 269 29.07 26.85 0.35
C CYS A 269 30.02 27.71 -0.51
N SER A 270 31.01 28.36 0.10
CA SER A 270 32.01 29.19 -0.58
C SER A 270 33.00 28.44 -1.49
N ASP A 271 33.06 27.11 -1.42
CA ASP A 271 33.99 26.29 -2.23
C ASP A 271 33.44 25.85 -3.59
N GLY A 272 32.24 26.33 -3.97
CA GLY A 272 31.64 26.12 -5.29
C GLY A 272 30.99 24.75 -5.50
N ARG A 273 31.04 23.86 -4.50
CA ARG A 273 30.38 22.54 -4.55
C ARG A 273 28.91 22.64 -4.19
N ILE A 274 28.09 21.78 -4.80
CA ILE A 274 26.67 21.67 -4.51
C ILE A 274 26.52 21.01 -3.13
N PRO A 275 25.78 21.63 -2.18
CA PRO A 275 25.61 21.05 -0.87
C PRO A 275 24.67 19.85 -0.92
N VAL A 276 25.04 18.79 -0.20
CA VAL A 276 24.21 17.63 0.11
C VAL A 276 23.94 17.67 1.60
N TRP A 277 22.68 17.78 1.99
CA TRP A 277 22.22 17.98 3.35
C TRP A 277 21.65 16.68 3.91
N THR A 278 22.05 16.35 5.12
CA THR A 278 21.41 15.35 5.96
C THR A 278 21.48 15.83 7.42
N TYR A 279 20.92 15.08 8.35
CA TYR A 279 20.96 15.47 9.76
C TYR A 279 21.09 14.26 10.69
N TRP A 280 21.67 14.52 11.85
CA TRP A 280 21.38 13.74 13.04
C TRP A 280 21.53 14.67 14.25
N TRP A 281 20.45 14.88 15.00
CA TRP A 281 20.38 15.95 16.00
C TRP A 281 21.51 15.90 17.04
N ASP A 282 21.86 14.69 17.48
CA ASP A 282 22.92 14.43 18.45
C ASP A 282 24.32 14.22 17.83
N GLY A 283 24.42 14.32 16.50
CA GLY A 283 25.61 14.04 15.71
C GLY A 283 25.72 12.58 15.25
N GLU A 284 26.34 12.37 14.08
CA GLU A 284 26.47 11.06 13.42
C GLU A 284 27.03 9.97 14.33
N GLU A 285 28.00 10.30 15.20
CA GLU A 285 28.61 9.32 16.08
C GLU A 285 27.64 8.69 17.09
N LYS A 286 26.60 9.43 17.48
CA LYS A 286 25.55 8.97 18.39
C LYS A 286 24.33 8.40 17.67
N SER A 287 24.34 8.36 16.34
CA SER A 287 23.25 7.78 15.56
C SER A 287 23.20 6.25 15.69
N PRO A 288 22.03 5.62 15.53
CA PRO A 288 21.90 4.18 15.38
C PRO A 288 22.82 3.65 14.30
N GLU A 289 23.33 2.42 14.46
CA GLU A 289 24.30 1.84 13.54
C GLU A 289 23.82 1.86 12.08
N ALA A 290 22.53 1.58 11.84
CA ALA A 290 21.94 1.64 10.51
C ALA A 290 22.04 3.04 9.90
N VAL A 291 21.76 4.09 10.68
CA VAL A 291 21.87 5.49 10.24
C VAL A 291 23.33 5.88 9.99
N LYS A 292 24.24 5.48 10.89
CA LYS A 292 25.68 5.71 10.70
C LYS A 292 26.18 5.11 9.39
N LYS A 293 25.73 3.89 9.05
CA LYS A 293 26.02 3.23 7.77
C LYS A 293 25.41 3.97 6.58
N CYS A 294 24.18 4.47 6.71
CA CYS A 294 23.53 5.27 5.67
C CYS A 294 24.31 6.57 5.37
N ILE A 295 24.60 7.38 6.40
CA ILE A 295 25.36 8.63 6.24
C ILE A 295 26.75 8.36 5.66
N LYS A 296 27.45 7.32 6.15
CA LYS A 296 28.72 6.88 5.58
C LYS A 296 28.58 6.51 4.09
N SER A 297 27.56 5.74 3.72
CA SER A 297 27.34 5.32 2.33
C SER A 297 27.12 6.52 1.39
N ILE A 298 26.42 7.56 1.85
CA ILE A 298 26.26 8.81 1.09
C ILE A 298 27.63 9.45 0.90
N ARG A 299 28.41 9.59 1.97
CA ARG A 299 29.74 10.19 1.94
C ARG A 299 30.70 9.47 0.97
N ASP A 300 30.63 8.14 0.96
CA ASP A 300 31.55 7.30 0.18
C ASP A 300 31.18 7.26 -1.31
N ASN A 301 29.92 7.50 -1.67
CA ASN A 301 29.42 7.33 -3.05
C ASN A 301 29.11 8.64 -3.80
N ILE A 302 28.94 9.78 -3.12
CA ILE A 302 28.79 11.06 -3.83
C ILE A 302 30.14 11.55 -4.38
N ASP A 303 30.14 12.18 -5.55
CA ASP A 303 31.35 12.78 -6.14
C ASP A 303 31.79 14.00 -5.32
N SER A 304 32.79 13.80 -4.46
CA SER A 304 33.34 14.83 -3.56
C SER A 304 33.93 16.07 -4.26
N ASN A 305 34.17 16.01 -5.57
CA ASN A 305 34.59 17.16 -6.37
C ASN A 305 33.42 18.07 -6.75
N LYS A 306 32.21 17.50 -6.91
CA LYS A 306 30.98 18.23 -7.23
C LYS A 306 30.15 18.54 -5.99
N TYR A 307 30.12 17.62 -5.05
CA TYR A 307 29.21 17.60 -3.92
C TYR A 307 29.93 17.74 -2.58
N LYS A 308 29.25 18.34 -1.61
CA LYS A 308 29.74 18.45 -0.23
C LYS A 308 28.66 18.01 0.75
N LEU A 309 28.92 16.91 1.47
CA LEU A 309 28.01 16.42 2.50
C LEU A 309 28.10 17.27 3.77
N HIS A 310 26.95 17.73 4.24
CA HIS A 310 26.74 18.43 5.51
C HIS A 310 25.80 17.60 6.38
N VAL A 311 26.28 17.17 7.55
CA VAL A 311 25.49 16.47 8.57
C VAL A 311 25.14 17.47 9.65
N ILE A 312 23.90 17.97 9.62
CA ILE A 312 23.43 19.02 10.53
C ILE A 312 23.07 18.43 11.90
N THR A 313 23.41 19.16 12.96
CA THR A 313 23.14 18.82 14.36
C THR A 313 22.34 19.93 15.05
N LEU A 314 21.83 19.69 16.25
CA LEU A 314 21.20 20.77 17.03
C LEU A 314 22.19 21.87 17.44
N ALA A 315 23.48 21.54 17.56
CA ALA A 315 24.51 22.48 18.02
C ALA A 315 24.93 23.48 16.94
N ASP A 316 24.77 23.14 15.66
CA ASP A 316 25.23 23.95 14.53
C ASP A 316 24.12 24.35 13.55
N CYS A 317 22.90 23.82 13.67
CA CYS A 317 21.80 24.14 12.76
C CYS A 317 21.54 25.65 12.63
N GLN A 318 21.66 26.42 13.71
CA GLN A 318 21.45 27.88 13.70
C GLN A 318 22.48 28.65 12.85
N GLN A 319 23.58 28.02 12.43
CA GLN A 319 24.52 28.60 11.46
C GLN A 319 23.95 28.61 10.05
N TYR A 320 23.00 27.72 9.76
CA TYR A 320 22.41 27.49 8.44
C TYR A 320 20.98 28.02 8.34
N VAL A 321 20.20 27.83 9.39
CA VAL A 321 18.75 28.04 9.42
C VAL A 321 18.31 28.91 10.59
N THR A 322 17.07 29.42 10.54
CA THR A 322 16.51 30.24 11.61
C THR A 322 15.17 29.66 12.04
N PHE A 323 15.09 29.23 13.30
CA PHE A 323 13.84 28.83 13.93
C PHE A 323 13.25 30.00 14.69
N SER A 324 11.96 30.28 14.49
CA SER A 324 11.26 31.29 15.28
C SER A 324 11.14 30.85 16.74
N ASN A 325 10.99 31.81 17.66
CA ASN A 325 10.78 31.49 19.09
C ASN A 325 9.58 30.56 19.28
N ILE A 326 8.52 30.71 18.47
CA ILE A 326 7.35 29.83 18.50
C ILE A 326 7.76 28.38 18.22
N ILE A 327 8.55 28.14 17.17
CA ILE A 327 9.01 26.78 16.82
C ILE A 327 9.89 26.20 17.93
N ILE A 328 10.83 26.99 18.44
CA ILE A 328 11.71 26.59 19.54
C ILE A 328 10.88 26.20 20.78
N ASP A 329 9.91 27.02 21.15
CA ASP A 329 9.03 26.77 22.29
C ASP A 329 8.19 25.49 22.09
N LYS A 330 7.65 25.24 20.88
CA LYS A 330 6.89 24.01 20.58
C LYS A 330 7.75 22.76 20.69
N VAL A 331 8.98 22.82 20.18
CA VAL A 331 9.92 21.69 20.28
C VAL A 331 10.27 21.43 21.74
N ASN A 332 10.65 22.47 22.48
CA ASN A 332 11.02 22.37 23.90
C ASN A 332 9.86 21.87 24.77
N SER A 333 8.61 22.23 24.44
CA SER A 333 7.44 21.75 25.15
C SER A 333 6.93 20.37 24.68
N GLY A 334 7.62 19.72 23.74
CA GLY A 334 7.22 18.42 23.18
C GLY A 334 5.98 18.44 22.26
N LYS A 335 5.56 19.64 21.83
CA LYS A 335 4.39 19.87 20.97
C LYS A 335 4.72 19.70 19.49
N MET A 336 5.96 19.97 19.10
CA MET A 336 6.50 19.68 17.77
C MET A 336 7.47 18.49 17.87
N PRO A 337 7.16 17.37 17.23
CA PRO A 337 8.09 16.25 17.10
C PRO A 337 9.38 16.62 16.35
N LEU A 338 10.50 16.01 16.72
CA LEU A 338 11.83 16.30 16.15
C LEU A 338 11.99 15.90 14.68
N ASP A 339 11.19 14.95 14.20
CA ASP A 339 11.08 14.57 12.79
C ASP A 339 10.36 15.64 11.96
N ILE A 340 9.36 16.31 12.52
CA ILE A 340 8.72 17.48 11.89
C ILE A 340 9.69 18.66 11.86
N LEU A 341 10.45 18.88 12.94
CA LEU A 341 11.52 19.89 12.95
C LEU A 341 12.56 19.59 11.86
N ALA A 342 12.91 18.32 11.62
CA ALA A 342 13.86 17.93 10.58
C ALA A 342 13.31 18.15 9.17
N GLN A 343 12.01 17.90 8.95
CA GLN A 343 11.33 18.22 7.70
C GLN A 343 11.27 19.74 7.47
N ARG A 344 11.04 20.53 8.52
CA ARG A 344 11.15 21.99 8.45
C ARG A 344 12.59 22.41 8.10
N LEU A 345 13.60 21.85 8.78
CA LEU A 345 15.01 22.10 8.52
C LEU A 345 15.36 21.85 7.05
N SER A 346 14.95 20.71 6.48
CA SER A 346 15.27 20.35 5.10
C SER A 346 14.70 21.34 4.09
N MET A 347 13.46 21.77 4.28
CA MET A 347 12.83 22.78 3.42
C MET A 347 13.57 24.11 3.48
N GLU A 348 14.00 24.57 4.66
CA GLU A 348 14.73 25.83 4.76
C GLU A 348 16.14 25.75 4.15
N LEU A 349 16.86 24.64 4.36
CA LEU A 349 18.18 24.42 3.75
C LEU A 349 18.09 24.45 2.22
N LEU A 350 17.14 23.70 1.65
CA LEU A 350 16.93 23.68 0.21
C LEU A 350 16.44 25.04 -0.31
N TYR A 351 15.55 25.71 0.40
CA TYR A 351 15.06 27.03 -0.02
C TYR A 351 16.17 28.09 0.00
N ARG A 352 17.04 28.09 1.01
CA ARG A 352 18.13 29.08 1.12
C ARG A 352 19.32 28.78 0.22
N TYR A 353 19.76 27.52 0.17
CA TYR A 353 21.04 27.16 -0.46
C TYR A 353 20.88 26.31 -1.72
N GLY A 354 19.68 25.78 -1.97
CA GLY A 354 19.48 24.73 -2.97
C GLY A 354 20.24 23.46 -2.62
N GLY A 355 20.57 22.69 -3.64
CA GLY A 355 21.34 21.45 -3.52
C GLY A 355 20.45 20.25 -3.33
N VAL A 356 20.91 19.27 -2.54
CA VAL A 356 20.26 17.97 -2.36
C VAL A 356 19.99 17.73 -0.89
N TRP A 357 18.79 17.30 -0.54
CA TRP A 357 18.46 16.71 0.74
C TRP A 357 18.43 15.20 0.59
N ILE A 358 19.10 14.49 1.52
CA ILE A 358 19.02 13.04 1.64
C ILE A 358 18.75 12.71 3.11
N SER A 359 17.61 12.06 3.38
CA SER A 359 17.25 11.61 4.72
C SER A 359 18.33 10.69 5.31
N PRO A 360 18.59 10.77 6.64
CA PRO A 360 19.65 10.00 7.28
C PRO A 360 19.43 8.49 7.23
N GLU A 361 18.21 8.03 6.93
CA GLU A 361 17.87 6.62 6.73
C GLU A 361 18.13 6.12 5.30
N CYS A 362 18.60 6.96 4.38
CA CYS A 362 18.89 6.55 3.01
C CYS A 362 20.33 6.04 2.86
N PHE A 363 20.45 4.80 2.41
CA PHE A 363 21.70 4.14 2.05
C PHE A 363 21.95 4.26 0.54
N ALA A 364 23.02 4.95 0.15
CA ALA A 364 23.49 4.99 -1.23
C ALA A 364 24.34 3.75 -1.51
N ALA A 365 23.87 2.87 -2.39
CA ALA A 365 24.53 1.59 -2.63
C ALA A 365 25.79 1.70 -3.49
N ASP A 366 25.81 2.66 -4.42
CA ASP A 366 26.90 2.89 -5.35
C ASP A 366 26.83 4.30 -5.98
N GLU A 367 27.77 4.59 -6.89
CA GLU A 367 27.96 5.89 -7.54
C GLU A 367 26.80 6.33 -8.46
N ARG A 368 25.84 5.45 -8.80
CA ARG A 368 24.67 5.84 -9.61
C ARG A 368 23.80 6.89 -8.94
N VAL A 369 23.94 7.09 -7.63
CA VAL A 369 23.35 8.22 -6.92
C VAL A 369 23.75 9.57 -7.56
N ASN A 370 24.95 9.68 -8.12
CA ASN A 370 25.41 10.89 -8.79
C ASN A 370 24.67 11.14 -10.09
N ASP A 371 24.49 10.11 -10.93
CA ASP A 371 23.71 10.21 -12.17
C ASP A 371 22.27 10.64 -11.88
N PHE A 372 21.71 10.12 -10.78
CA PHE A 372 20.38 10.51 -10.33
C PHE A 372 20.34 11.98 -9.88
N ILE A 373 21.29 12.43 -9.07
CA ILE A 373 21.39 13.85 -8.69
C ILE A 373 21.56 14.73 -9.94
N ASP A 374 22.39 14.32 -10.91
CA ASP A 374 22.71 15.08 -12.13
C ASP A 374 21.58 15.08 -13.18
N SER A 375 20.51 14.30 -12.99
CA SER A 375 19.45 14.09 -13.99
C SER A 375 18.57 15.30 -14.31
N GLY A 376 18.53 16.33 -13.46
CA GLY A 376 17.71 17.52 -13.66
C GLY A 376 17.95 18.62 -12.64
N GLU A 377 17.38 19.81 -12.84
CA GLU A 377 17.49 20.91 -11.85
C GLU A 377 16.69 20.61 -10.57
N PHE A 378 15.45 20.11 -10.73
CA PHE A 378 14.66 19.51 -9.68
C PHE A 378 14.65 17.99 -9.85
N VAL A 379 14.91 17.24 -8.78
CA VAL A 379 14.88 15.78 -8.77
C VAL A 379 14.31 15.32 -7.44
N SER A 380 13.40 14.36 -7.45
CA SER A 380 12.92 13.69 -6.24
C SER A 380 12.86 12.18 -6.45
N LEU A 381 12.94 11.45 -5.33
CA LEU A 381 12.45 10.08 -5.34
C LEU A 381 10.94 10.12 -5.63
N LYS A 382 10.47 9.25 -6.54
CA LYS A 382 9.07 9.24 -6.95
C LYS A 382 8.54 7.82 -7.10
N HIS A 383 7.39 7.57 -6.48
CA HIS A 383 6.74 6.27 -6.45
C HIS A 383 5.26 6.42 -6.73
N GLU A 384 4.78 5.83 -7.82
CA GLU A 384 3.36 5.86 -8.21
C GLU A 384 2.84 7.30 -8.31
N GLY A 385 3.64 8.20 -8.89
CA GLY A 385 3.27 9.62 -9.02
C GLY A 385 3.55 10.48 -7.77
N ILE A 386 3.86 9.88 -6.62
CA ILE A 386 4.03 10.60 -5.35
C ILE A 386 5.48 11.03 -5.15
N CYS A 387 5.69 12.32 -4.89
CA CYS A 387 6.99 12.90 -4.56
C CYS A 387 7.41 12.54 -3.14
N ASP A 388 8.57 11.90 -2.99
CA ASP A 388 9.07 11.39 -1.72
C ASP A 388 10.07 12.36 -1.08
N LYS A 389 9.70 12.90 0.08
CA LYS A 389 10.49 13.90 0.81
C LYS A 389 11.83 13.41 1.37
N SER A 390 12.12 12.11 1.30
CA SER A 390 13.41 11.56 1.76
C SER A 390 14.58 11.91 0.85
N PHE A 391 14.30 12.28 -0.40
CA PHE A 391 15.30 12.78 -1.33
C PHE A 391 14.70 13.89 -2.18
N LEU A 392 15.26 15.09 -2.08
CA LEU A 392 14.82 16.25 -2.84
C LEU A 392 16.02 17.06 -3.31
N LYS A 393 16.06 17.39 -4.58
CA LYS A 393 17.01 18.33 -5.18
C LYS A 393 16.25 19.50 -5.76
N GLY A 394 16.78 20.71 -5.62
CA GLY A 394 16.29 21.86 -6.35
C GLY A 394 17.20 23.09 -6.24
N PRO A 395 16.98 24.11 -7.09
CA PRO A 395 17.70 25.37 -6.98
C PRO A 395 17.30 26.14 -5.71
N ALA A 396 18.19 27.01 -5.24
CA ALA A 396 17.85 27.95 -4.17
C ALA A 396 16.66 28.82 -4.59
N GLY A 397 15.75 29.07 -3.66
CA GLY A 397 14.50 29.79 -3.91
C GLY A 397 13.42 28.97 -4.61
N PHE A 398 13.63 27.67 -4.85
CA PHE A 398 12.59 26.85 -5.49
C PHE A 398 11.31 26.84 -4.63
N PRO A 399 10.14 27.17 -5.19
CA PRO A 399 9.09 27.68 -4.30
C PRO A 399 8.31 26.58 -3.56
N LEU A 400 8.44 25.31 -3.96
CA LEU A 400 7.99 24.17 -3.16
C LEU A 400 8.58 24.22 -1.74
N PHE A 401 9.89 24.44 -1.63
CA PHE A 401 10.59 24.40 -0.35
C PHE A 401 10.14 25.55 0.56
N GLY A 402 10.05 26.77 0.01
CA GLY A 402 9.59 27.93 0.76
C GLY A 402 8.13 27.80 1.21
N PHE A 403 7.25 27.31 0.32
CA PHE A 403 5.84 27.08 0.63
C PHE A 403 5.66 26.08 1.77
N VAL A 404 6.33 24.92 1.71
CA VAL A 404 6.21 23.88 2.74
C VAL A 404 6.79 24.36 4.07
N MET A 405 7.96 25.01 4.05
CA MET A 405 8.57 25.60 5.25
C MET A 405 7.62 26.58 5.95
N GLU A 406 7.08 27.56 5.23
CA GLU A 406 6.16 28.55 5.79
C GLU A 406 4.84 27.93 6.25
N SER A 407 4.39 26.87 5.59
CA SER A 407 3.18 26.13 5.95
C SER A 407 3.33 25.42 7.29
N ILE A 408 4.48 24.79 7.54
CA ILE A 408 4.82 24.21 8.85
C ILE A 408 4.85 25.32 9.91
N ASP A 409 5.57 26.42 9.66
CA ASP A 409 5.71 27.51 10.61
C ASP A 409 4.34 28.14 10.96
N THR A 410 3.49 28.34 9.94
CA THR A 410 2.14 28.90 10.12
C THR A 410 1.25 27.93 10.88
N TYR A 411 1.29 26.63 10.59
CA TYR A 411 0.52 25.62 11.32
C TYR A 411 0.79 25.70 12.82
N PHE A 412 2.07 25.70 13.21
CA PHE A 412 2.48 25.73 14.61
C PHE A 412 2.31 27.10 15.29
N SER A 413 2.06 28.16 14.54
CA SER A 413 1.60 29.44 15.12
C SER A 413 0.14 29.40 15.61
N PHE A 414 -0.69 28.50 15.05
CA PHE A 414 -2.11 28.38 15.40
C PHE A 414 -2.45 27.11 16.21
N LYS A 415 -1.61 26.07 16.12
CA LYS A 415 -1.87 24.75 16.70
C LYS A 415 -0.77 24.32 17.67
N ASP A 416 -1.20 23.62 18.71
CA ASP A 416 -0.34 23.04 19.74
C ASP A 416 -0.05 21.57 19.50
N ASP A 417 -0.96 20.86 18.83
CA ASP A 417 -0.85 19.42 18.60
C ASP A 417 -0.66 19.13 17.10
N LEU A 418 0.03 18.04 16.79
CA LEU A 418 0.17 17.53 15.43
C LEU A 418 -1.08 16.75 15.01
N LEU A 419 -1.76 17.16 13.94
CA LEU A 419 -2.96 16.49 13.44
C LEU A 419 -2.66 15.19 12.68
N SER A 420 -1.54 15.14 11.96
CA SER A 420 -1.09 13.97 11.18
C SER A 420 0.43 13.98 11.02
N GLN A 421 1.03 12.79 11.01
CA GLN A 421 2.45 12.58 10.69
C GLN A 421 2.77 12.87 9.21
N ASP A 422 1.75 12.82 8.34
CA ASP A 422 1.86 13.06 6.90
C ASP A 422 1.73 14.55 6.54
N MET A 423 1.80 15.46 7.52
CA MET A 423 1.61 16.92 7.34
C MET A 423 2.40 17.49 6.16
N THR A 424 3.69 17.16 6.09
CA THR A 424 4.58 17.69 5.05
C THR A 424 4.22 17.13 3.67
N ASP A 425 3.79 15.86 3.59
CA ASP A 425 3.36 15.25 2.34
C ASP A 425 2.07 15.93 1.84
N GLU A 426 1.15 16.23 2.75
CA GLU A 426 -0.06 17.01 2.43
C GLU A 426 0.28 18.43 1.95
N PHE A 427 1.26 19.10 2.55
CA PHE A 427 1.71 20.41 2.05
C PHE A 427 2.39 20.33 0.68
N ILE A 428 3.19 19.29 0.42
CA ILE A 428 3.74 19.03 -0.92
C ILE A 428 2.61 18.82 -1.93
N ASN A 429 1.60 18.00 -1.60
CA ASN A 429 0.45 17.75 -2.46
C ASN A 429 -0.34 19.05 -2.75
N ILE A 430 -0.60 19.88 -1.74
CA ILE A 430 -1.27 21.17 -1.93
C ILE A 430 -0.45 22.07 -2.87
N ALA A 431 0.88 22.09 -2.74
CA ALA A 431 1.75 22.83 -3.64
C ALA A 431 1.66 22.31 -5.07
N CYS A 432 1.77 20.99 -5.28
CA CYS A 432 1.64 20.37 -6.60
C CYS A 432 0.27 20.59 -7.24
N GLU A 433 -0.80 20.72 -6.47
CA GLU A 433 -2.16 20.94 -7.00
C GLU A 433 -2.42 22.38 -7.45
N HIS A 434 -1.77 23.36 -6.81
CA HIS A 434 -2.15 24.76 -6.95
C HIS A 434 -1.03 25.64 -7.52
N ILE A 435 0.21 25.16 -7.55
CA ILE A 435 1.37 25.95 -7.97
C ILE A 435 1.94 25.33 -9.26
N ASP A 436 1.55 25.89 -10.41
CA ASP A 436 1.82 25.33 -11.74
C ASP A 436 3.30 24.96 -11.99
N TYR A 437 4.24 25.81 -11.58
CA TYR A 437 5.66 25.54 -11.78
C TYR A 437 6.18 24.39 -10.89
N VAL A 438 5.63 24.22 -9.68
CA VAL A 438 5.93 23.05 -8.83
C VAL A 438 5.35 21.79 -9.46
N HIS A 439 4.08 21.85 -9.88
CA HIS A 439 3.43 20.75 -10.58
C HIS A 439 4.26 20.26 -11.76
N ASN A 440 4.65 21.18 -12.64
CA ASN A 440 5.41 20.87 -13.85
C ASN A 440 6.78 20.23 -13.57
N ASP A 441 7.52 20.70 -12.57
CA ASP A 441 8.85 20.15 -12.27
C ASP A 441 8.78 18.83 -11.49
N VAL A 442 7.79 18.67 -10.61
CA VAL A 442 7.51 17.38 -9.94
C VAL A 442 7.02 16.33 -10.94
N ASP A 443 6.20 16.71 -11.92
CA ASP A 443 5.67 15.79 -12.93
C ASP A 443 6.72 15.33 -13.94
N LYS A 444 7.70 16.18 -14.27
CA LYS A 444 8.84 15.80 -15.11
C LYS A 444 9.71 14.70 -14.48
N CYS A 445 9.71 14.57 -13.15
CA CYS A 445 10.40 13.46 -12.50
C CYS A 445 9.63 12.16 -12.78
N PRO A 446 10.22 11.17 -13.46
CA PRO A 446 9.58 9.87 -13.65
C PRO A 446 9.63 9.06 -12.34
N ASP A 447 8.74 8.07 -12.23
CA ASP A 447 8.87 7.04 -11.19
C ASP A 447 10.24 6.36 -11.29
N ASN A 448 10.92 6.26 -10.15
CA ASN A 448 12.31 5.83 -10.08
C ASN A 448 12.56 4.98 -8.81
N ASN A 449 13.75 4.35 -8.76
CA ASN A 449 14.27 3.71 -7.56
C ASN A 449 13.26 2.73 -6.90
N LYS A 450 12.64 1.85 -7.70
CA LYS A 450 11.40 1.12 -7.36
C LYS A 450 11.48 0.29 -6.09
N ASN A 451 12.67 -0.23 -5.78
CA ASN A 451 12.91 -1.10 -4.64
C ASN A 451 13.53 -0.34 -3.45
N CYS A 452 13.33 0.98 -3.35
CA CYS A 452 13.88 1.80 -2.27
C CYS A 452 13.54 1.24 -0.87
N GLU A 453 12.37 0.64 -0.69
CA GLU A 453 11.92 0.10 0.59
C GLU A 453 12.29 -1.38 0.81
N PHE A 454 13.12 -1.98 -0.06
CA PHE A 454 13.46 -3.40 -0.04
C PHE A 454 13.85 -3.92 1.35
N PHE A 455 14.65 -3.15 2.09
CA PHE A 455 15.15 -3.54 3.41
C PHE A 455 14.06 -3.55 4.50
N LYS A 456 12.90 -2.90 4.31
CA LYS A 456 11.80 -2.97 5.27
C LYS A 456 11.29 -4.41 5.47
N GLU A 457 11.26 -5.22 4.41
CA GLU A 457 10.76 -6.60 4.53
C GLU A 457 11.86 -7.67 4.38
N ASN A 458 12.98 -7.31 3.76
CA ASN A 458 13.99 -8.29 3.34
C ASN A 458 15.30 -8.21 4.11
N ALA A 459 15.53 -7.18 4.94
CA ALA A 459 16.82 -6.96 5.59
C ALA A 459 17.37 -8.18 6.35
N ASP A 460 16.51 -8.88 7.10
CA ASP A 460 16.92 -10.04 7.93
C ASP A 460 16.78 -11.39 7.20
N ARG A 461 16.36 -11.38 5.93
CA ARG A 461 16.29 -12.60 5.10
C ARG A 461 17.69 -12.98 4.65
N VAL A 462 17.90 -14.28 4.45
CA VAL A 462 19.17 -14.82 3.92
C VAL A 462 19.48 -14.17 2.59
N TYR A 463 20.70 -13.66 2.43
CA TYR A 463 21.16 -13.05 1.19
C TYR A 463 21.10 -14.06 0.05
N ARG A 464 20.56 -13.61 -1.09
CA ARG A 464 20.59 -14.33 -2.36
C ARG A 464 21.02 -13.39 -3.46
N GLU A 465 22.07 -13.75 -4.17
CA GLU A 465 22.66 -12.94 -5.23
C GLU A 465 21.66 -12.69 -6.36
N GLU A 466 20.94 -13.72 -6.82
CA GLU A 466 19.90 -13.61 -7.86
C GLU A 466 18.81 -12.55 -7.54
N ILE A 467 18.41 -12.43 -6.27
CA ILE A 467 17.42 -11.44 -5.82
C ILE A 467 18.07 -10.06 -5.77
N TRP A 468 19.30 -9.98 -5.25
CA TRP A 468 20.01 -8.71 -5.15
C TRP A 468 20.29 -8.12 -6.52
N ASP A 469 20.75 -8.93 -7.47
CA ASP A 469 21.04 -8.49 -8.84
C ASP A 469 19.79 -7.94 -9.52
N ASP A 470 18.62 -8.51 -9.25
CA ASP A 470 17.36 -7.98 -9.78
C ASP A 470 16.98 -6.65 -9.14
N VAL A 471 17.04 -6.58 -7.81
CA VAL A 471 16.72 -5.37 -7.02
C VAL A 471 17.67 -4.22 -7.33
N ALA A 472 18.95 -4.50 -7.51
CA ALA A 472 19.98 -3.50 -7.75
C ALA A 472 19.96 -2.93 -9.17
N LYS A 473 19.26 -3.55 -10.14
CA LYS A 473 19.20 -3.05 -11.54
C LYS A 473 18.68 -1.62 -11.63
N ASP A 474 17.59 -1.32 -10.94
CA ASP A 474 16.86 -0.05 -11.06
C ASP A 474 16.76 0.72 -9.73
N THR A 475 17.58 0.36 -8.74
CA THR A 475 17.58 0.96 -7.42
C THR A 475 19.03 1.18 -6.94
N TRP A 476 19.29 2.39 -6.43
CA TRP A 476 20.62 2.85 -5.98
C TRP A 476 20.55 3.55 -4.62
N LEU A 477 19.36 3.95 -4.16
CA LEU A 477 19.09 4.47 -2.83
C LEU A 477 18.12 3.55 -2.10
N TYR A 478 18.46 3.13 -0.89
CA TYR A 478 17.64 2.23 -0.09
C TYR A 478 17.29 2.85 1.25
N LYS A 479 16.07 2.64 1.74
CA LYS A 479 15.61 3.15 3.02
C LYS A 479 15.72 2.12 4.11
N LEU A 480 16.39 2.49 5.19
CA LEU A 480 16.43 1.75 6.43
C LEU A 480 15.47 2.38 7.46
N GLN A 481 15.36 1.74 8.61
CA GLN A 481 14.56 2.17 9.75
C GLN A 481 15.53 2.40 10.90
N SER A 482 15.55 3.63 11.42
CA SER A 482 16.50 4.05 12.46
C SER A 482 16.28 3.33 13.80
N ASP A 483 15.05 2.89 14.08
CA ASP A 483 14.64 2.20 15.31
C ASP A 483 14.69 0.66 15.21
N ARG A 484 14.98 0.11 14.02
CA ARG A 484 14.99 -1.34 13.80
C ARG A 484 16.32 -1.98 14.21
N GLN A 485 16.21 -3.10 14.93
CA GLN A 485 17.32 -4.01 15.15
C GLN A 485 17.49 -4.95 13.96
N TYR A 486 18.53 -4.71 13.17
CA TYR A 486 18.88 -5.55 12.04
C TYR A 486 19.80 -6.70 12.42
N LYS A 487 19.61 -7.86 11.80
CA LYS A 487 20.46 -9.04 11.97
C LYS A 487 21.46 -9.11 10.82
N GLN A 488 22.75 -9.16 11.13
CA GLN A 488 23.78 -9.40 10.10
C GLN A 488 23.79 -10.85 9.61
N LYS A 489 23.45 -11.79 10.50
CA LYS A 489 23.32 -13.21 10.22
C LYS A 489 22.01 -13.76 10.73
N ASN A 490 21.48 -14.79 10.07
CA ASN A 490 20.29 -15.49 10.52
C ASN A 490 20.62 -16.55 11.60
N ILE A 491 19.60 -17.29 12.05
CA ILE A 491 19.73 -18.31 13.11
C ILE A 491 20.62 -19.52 12.75
N ILE A 492 21.02 -19.67 11.49
CA ILE A 492 21.92 -20.74 11.01
C ILE A 492 23.25 -20.17 10.46
N ASP A 493 23.67 -18.99 10.94
CA ASP A 493 24.94 -18.34 10.63
C ASP A 493 25.16 -17.95 9.15
N LYS A 494 24.08 -17.81 8.37
CA LYS A 494 24.14 -17.27 7.00
C LYS A 494 23.95 -15.76 6.99
N ASP A 495 24.71 -15.07 6.15
CA ASP A 495 24.57 -13.63 5.94
C ASP A 495 23.14 -13.28 5.50
N THR A 496 22.60 -12.21 6.08
CA THR A 496 21.35 -11.59 5.64
C THR A 496 21.60 -10.54 4.56
N PHE A 497 20.56 -9.98 3.94
CA PHE A 497 20.74 -8.82 3.07
C PHE A 497 21.36 -7.64 3.80
N TYR A 498 20.95 -7.34 5.04
CA TYR A 498 21.56 -6.28 5.84
C TYR A 498 23.05 -6.55 6.11
N GLY A 499 23.39 -7.74 6.59
CA GLY A 499 24.77 -8.11 6.87
C GLY A 499 25.64 -8.10 5.61
N LYS A 500 25.10 -8.62 4.50
CA LYS A 500 25.84 -8.73 3.25
C LYS A 500 25.98 -7.43 2.50
N ILE A 501 25.02 -6.51 2.55
CA ILE A 501 25.03 -5.27 1.73
C ILE A 501 25.40 -4.04 2.57
N ILE A 502 24.75 -3.86 3.72
CA ILE A 502 24.89 -2.63 4.53
C ILE A 502 26.13 -2.69 5.43
N CYS A 503 26.49 -3.87 5.92
CA CYS A 503 27.63 -4.05 6.82
C CYS A 503 28.97 -4.35 6.12
N ARG A 504 29.05 -4.19 4.78
CA ARG A 504 30.31 -4.36 4.04
C ARG A 504 31.41 -3.41 4.51
#